data_AF-A0A928EZT0-F1
#
_entry.id   AF-A0A928EZT0-F1
#
_cell.length_a   1.000
_cell.length_b   1.000
_cell.length_c   1.000
_cell.angle_alpha   90.00
_cell.angle_beta   90.00
_cell.angle_gamma   90.00
#
_symmetry.space_group_name_H-M   'P 1'
#
loop_
_entity.id
_entity.type
_entity.pdbx_description
1 polymer ?
#
loop_
_entity_poly.entity_id
_entity_poly.type
_entity_poly.pdbx_seq_one_letter_code
_entity_poly.pdbx_strand_id
1 'polypeptide(L)'
;MTTTEKVAHLKGVMEGMEFDTTTKEGKLLSLIVDILDDLTAEVSEIEDDLDTLFDFADELDEDLGDVEADLYGDDEYDDEFDDEYDEDEDMPECCVGCNDDCSTCGQE
;
A
#
# COMPACT_ATOMS: atom_id res chain seq x y z
N MET A 1 22.30 -13.95 1.04
CA MET A 1 22.92 -12.81 1.73
C MET A 1 21.86 -11.74 1.94
N THR A 2 21.03 -11.98 2.95
CA THR A 2 20.17 -10.98 3.59
C THR A 2 21.05 -9.84 4.13
N THR A 3 20.43 -8.71 4.45
CA THR A 3 21.15 -7.55 4.98
C THR A 3 21.85 -7.91 6.30
N THR A 4 21.20 -8.71 7.14
CA THR A 4 21.76 -9.31 8.37
C THR A 4 22.98 -10.20 8.09
N GLU A 5 22.93 -11.08 7.08
CA GLU A 5 24.08 -11.92 6.70
C GLU A 5 25.28 -11.07 6.22
N LYS A 6 25.02 -9.94 5.57
CA LYS A 6 26.09 -9.02 5.12
C LYS A 6 26.73 -8.27 6.29
N VAL A 7 25.96 -7.82 7.28
CA VAL A 7 26.49 -7.16 8.48
C VAL A 7 27.27 -8.15 9.35
N ALA A 8 26.76 -9.38 9.51
CA ALA A 8 27.49 -10.44 10.20
C ALA A 8 28.82 -10.77 9.50
N HIS A 9 28.83 -10.84 8.17
CA HIS A 9 30.05 -11.01 7.39
C HIS A 9 31.02 -9.83 7.58
N LEU A 10 30.54 -8.59 7.59
CA LEU A 10 31.35 -7.40 7.84
C LEU A 10 32.01 -7.44 9.23
N LYS A 11 31.26 -7.82 10.28
CA LYS A 11 31.79 -8.04 11.63
C LYS A 11 32.91 -9.09 11.62
N GLY A 12 32.68 -10.24 10.99
CA GLY A 12 33.69 -11.30 10.89
C GLY A 12 34.95 -10.87 10.14
N VAL A 13 34.82 -10.05 9.10
CA VAL A 13 35.96 -9.46 8.39
C VAL A 13 36.72 -8.48 9.30
N MET A 14 36.02 -7.63 10.04
CA MET A 14 36.64 -6.67 10.96
C MET A 14 37.43 -7.36 12.09
N GLU A 15 36.89 -8.44 12.64
CA GLU A 15 37.56 -9.29 13.64
C GLU A 15 38.78 -10.01 13.04
N GLY A 16 38.64 -10.59 11.85
CA GLY A 16 39.71 -11.34 11.18
C GLY A 16 40.89 -10.47 10.71
N MET A 17 40.67 -9.16 10.55
CA MET A 17 41.72 -8.19 10.22
C MET A 17 42.49 -7.67 11.44
N GLU A 18 42.18 -8.17 12.65
CA GLU A 18 42.74 -7.68 13.93
C GLU A 18 42.63 -6.16 14.06
N PHE A 19 41.46 -5.64 13.68
CA PHE A 19 41.26 -4.20 13.56
C PHE A 19 41.31 -3.50 14.93
N ASP A 20 42.16 -2.46 15.04
CA ASP A 20 42.36 -1.74 16.31
C ASP A 20 41.23 -0.74 16.60
N THR A 21 40.28 -1.16 17.43
CA THR A 21 39.14 -0.37 17.89
C THR A 21 39.49 0.72 18.91
N THR A 22 40.77 0.90 19.26
CA THR A 22 41.21 1.96 20.19
C THR A 22 41.55 3.27 19.48
N THR A 23 41.88 3.22 18.19
CA THR A 23 42.14 4.37 17.33
C THR A 23 40.86 5.20 17.07
N LYS A 24 40.99 6.45 16.60
CA LYS A 24 39.80 7.29 16.33
C LYS A 24 38.97 6.71 15.19
N GLU A 25 39.65 6.27 14.14
CA GLU A 25 39.10 5.60 12.98
C GLU A 25 38.50 4.24 13.39
N GLY A 26 39.16 3.54 14.32
CA GLY A 26 38.72 2.27 14.86
C GLY A 26 37.39 2.33 15.60
N LYS A 27 37.26 3.34 16.47
CA LYS A 27 36.02 3.63 17.20
C LYS A 27 34.89 4.04 16.26
N LEU A 28 35.19 4.85 15.25
CA LEU A 28 34.21 5.27 14.26
C LEU A 28 33.66 4.08 13.48
N LEU A 29 34.55 3.19 13.00
CA LEU A 29 34.13 2.01 12.24
C LEU A 29 33.35 1.01 13.11
N SER A 30 33.74 0.81 14.37
CA SER A 30 32.95 0.00 15.32
C SER A 30 31.53 0.57 15.46
N LEU A 31 31.40 1.88 15.68
CA LEU A 31 30.10 2.53 15.81
C LEU A 31 29.24 2.36 14.55
N ILE A 32 29.84 2.46 13.36
CA ILE A 32 29.14 2.24 12.09
C ILE A 32 28.63 0.81 12.00
N VAL A 33 29.45 -0.18 12.38
CA VAL A 33 29.06 -1.60 12.37
C VAL A 33 27.94 -1.88 13.36
N ASP A 34 27.98 -1.27 14.54
CA ASP A 34 26.92 -1.41 15.55
C ASP A 34 25.59 -0.80 15.05
N ILE A 35 25.63 0.41 14.46
CA ILE A 35 24.44 1.03 13.85
C ILE A 35 23.88 0.17 12.72
N LEU A 36 24.74 -0.45 11.90
CA LEU A 36 24.30 -1.35 10.83
C LEU A 36 23.63 -2.61 11.39
N ASP A 37 24.09 -3.11 12.54
CA ASP A 37 23.48 -4.26 13.22
C ASP A 37 22.08 -3.91 13.73
N ASP A 38 21.96 -2.77 14.41
CA ASP A 38 20.68 -2.26 14.91
C ASP A 38 19.70 -2.03 13.75
N LEU A 39 20.15 -1.41 12.66
CA LEU A 39 19.33 -1.22 11.46
C LEU A 39 18.88 -2.54 10.84
N THR A 40 19.72 -3.59 10.86
CA THR A 40 19.29 -4.90 10.35
C THR A 40 18.27 -5.58 11.24
N ALA A 41 18.31 -5.34 12.56
CA ALA A 41 17.28 -5.83 13.48
C ALA A 41 15.95 -5.09 13.26
N GLU A 42 15.98 -3.76 13.19
CA GLU A 42 14.78 -2.94 12.93
C GLU A 42 14.13 -3.30 11.58
N VAL A 43 14.94 -3.52 10.52
CA VAL A 43 14.41 -3.94 9.22
C VAL A 43 13.73 -5.30 9.30
N SER A 44 14.28 -6.25 10.07
CA SER A 44 13.66 -7.56 10.24
C SER A 44 12.32 -7.46 10.97
N GLU A 45 12.21 -6.61 11.98
CA GLU A 45 10.94 -6.35 12.67
C GLU A 45 9.90 -5.73 11.74
N ILE A 46 10.31 -4.81 10.86
CA ILE A 46 9.43 -4.22 9.85
C ILE A 46 8.95 -5.26 8.83
N GLU A 47 9.81 -6.20 8.42
CA GLU A 47 9.42 -7.30 7.52
C GLU A 47 8.34 -8.18 8.18
N ASP A 48 8.49 -8.52 9.46
CA ASP A 48 7.50 -9.30 10.21
C ASP A 48 6.15 -8.55 10.39
N ASP A 49 6.21 -7.26 10.70
CA ASP A 49 5.02 -6.40 10.80
C ASP A 49 4.31 -6.26 9.44
N LEU A 50 5.07 -6.18 8.35
CA LEU A 50 4.53 -6.09 6.99
C LEU A 50 3.83 -7.39 6.58
N ASP A 51 4.41 -8.55 6.89
CA ASP A 51 3.76 -9.84 6.66
C ASP A 51 2.43 -9.92 7.42
N THR A 52 2.40 -9.46 8.67
CA THR A 52 1.15 -9.40 9.46
C THR A 52 0.11 -8.46 8.84
N LEU A 53 0.53 -7.32 8.28
CA LEU A 53 -0.37 -6.41 7.60
C LEU A 53 -0.92 -6.99 6.29
N PHE A 54 -0.15 -7.82 5.58
CA PHE A 54 -0.66 -8.53 4.41
C PHE A 54 -1.73 -9.55 4.79
N ASP A 55 -1.52 -10.31 5.86
CA ASP A 55 -2.56 -11.23 6.37
C ASP A 55 -3.87 -10.48 6.70
N PHE A 56 -3.78 -9.31 7.33
CA PHE A 56 -4.98 -8.49 7.60
C PHE A 56 -5.60 -7.89 6.35
N ALA A 57 -4.79 -7.59 5.32
CA ALA A 57 -5.33 -7.10 4.06
C ALA A 57 -6.11 -8.20 3.33
N ASP A 58 -5.61 -9.43 3.35
CA ASP A 58 -6.30 -10.60 2.79
C ASP A 58 -7.60 -10.90 3.57
N GLU A 59 -7.58 -10.81 4.91
CA GLU A 59 -8.79 -10.95 5.74
C GLU A 59 -9.83 -9.88 5.43
N LEU A 60 -9.40 -8.62 5.26
CA LEU A 60 -10.31 -7.53 4.90
C LEU A 60 -10.90 -7.69 3.49
N ASP A 61 -10.14 -8.24 2.54
CA ASP A 61 -10.62 -8.54 1.18
C ASP A 61 -11.70 -9.63 1.21
N GLU A 62 -11.50 -10.70 2.01
CA GLU A 62 -12.49 -11.76 2.21
C GLU A 62 -13.77 -11.21 2.87
N ASP A 63 -13.63 -10.46 3.98
CA ASP A 63 -14.76 -9.84 4.68
C ASP A 63 -15.55 -8.88 3.77
N LEU A 64 -14.86 -8.12 2.91
CA LEU A 64 -15.51 -7.24 1.95
C LEU A 64 -16.25 -8.04 0.87
N GLY A 65 -15.65 -9.13 0.39
CA GLY A 65 -16.29 -10.04 -0.57
C GLY A 65 -17.59 -10.65 -0.03
N ASP A 66 -17.62 -11.01 1.27
CA ASP A 66 -18.84 -11.49 1.93
C ASP A 66 -19.92 -10.40 1.99
N VAL A 67 -19.55 -9.16 2.32
CA VAL A 67 -20.48 -8.02 2.31
C VAL A 67 -21.00 -7.73 0.90
N GLU A 68 -20.13 -7.80 -0.12
CA GLU A 68 -20.52 -7.65 -1.52
C GLU A 68 -21.50 -8.75 -1.94
N ALA A 69 -21.29 -10.00 -1.52
CA ALA A 69 -22.20 -11.10 -1.79
C ALA A 69 -23.56 -10.92 -1.08
N ASP A 70 -23.59 -10.44 0.16
CA ASP A 70 -24.84 -10.16 0.88
C ASP A 70 -25.63 -9.00 0.24
N LEU A 71 -24.95 -8.02 -0.35
CA LEU A 71 -25.58 -6.82 -0.94
C LEU A 71 -25.95 -6.99 -2.42
N TYR A 72 -25.12 -7.70 -3.19
CA TYR A 72 -25.22 -7.82 -4.65
C TYR A 72 -25.38 -9.27 -5.16
N GLY A 73 -25.27 -10.28 -4.28
CA GLY A 73 -25.21 -11.70 -4.66
C GLY A 73 -26.56 -12.40 -4.88
N ASP A 74 -27.69 -11.72 -4.62
CA ASP A 74 -29.05 -12.19 -4.99
C ASP A 74 -29.62 -11.44 -6.20
N ASP A 75 -28.94 -10.38 -6.68
CA ASP A 75 -29.28 -9.70 -7.92
C ASP A 75 -28.53 -10.39 -9.07
N GLU A 76 -29.00 -11.59 -9.42
CA GLU A 76 -29.14 -11.94 -10.83
C GLU A 76 -29.92 -10.78 -11.47
N TYR A 77 -29.22 -9.72 -11.90
CA TYR A 77 -29.71 -8.86 -12.96
C TYR A 77 -29.88 -9.78 -14.16
N ASP A 78 -31.04 -10.43 -14.19
CA ASP A 78 -31.72 -10.87 -15.39
C ASP A 78 -31.48 -9.76 -16.41
N ASP A 79 -30.73 -10.09 -17.45
CA ASP A 79 -30.48 -9.26 -18.63
C ASP A 79 -31.79 -9.03 -19.42
N GLU A 80 -32.90 -8.77 -18.72
CA GLU A 80 -34.15 -8.22 -19.21
C GLU A 80 -34.23 -6.75 -18.76
N PHE A 81 -33.21 -5.97 -19.11
CA PHE A 81 -33.47 -4.56 -19.43
C PHE A 81 -34.34 -4.57 -20.68
N ASP A 82 -35.65 -4.67 -20.46
CA ASP A 82 -36.68 -4.43 -21.45
C ASP A 82 -36.42 -3.04 -22.03
N ASP A 83 -36.01 -3.02 -23.30
CA ASP A 83 -35.73 -1.84 -24.11
C ASP A 83 -37.02 -1.04 -24.41
N GLU A 84 -37.86 -0.80 -23.41
CA GLU A 84 -38.98 0.14 -23.49
C GLU A 84 -38.55 1.46 -22.83
N TYR A 85 -37.49 2.07 -23.40
CA TYR A 85 -37.28 3.50 -23.27
C TYR A 85 -38.43 4.19 -24.00
N ASP A 86 -39.50 4.44 -23.24
CA ASP A 86 -40.57 5.36 -23.61
C ASP A 86 -39.92 6.69 -24.01
N GLU A 87 -40.17 7.07 -25.25
CA GLU A 87 -39.69 8.27 -25.92
C GLU A 87 -40.47 9.48 -25.37
N ASP A 88 -40.35 9.78 -24.07
CA ASP A 88 -41.00 10.93 -23.44
C ASP A 88 -39.98 11.90 -22.84
N GLU A 89 -39.58 12.82 -23.72
CA GLU A 89 -39.52 14.26 -23.54
C GLU A 89 -38.63 14.87 -22.41
N ASP A 90 -37.58 15.56 -22.89
CA ASP A 90 -37.02 16.78 -22.33
C ASP A 90 -36.31 16.72 -20.96
N MET A 91 -35.18 16.00 -20.88
CA MET A 91 -34.13 16.40 -19.94
C MET A 91 -33.08 17.26 -20.68
N PRO A 92 -33.01 18.58 -20.45
CA PRO A 92 -32.03 19.41 -21.12
C PRO A 92 -30.63 19.02 -20.62
N GLU A 93 -29.76 18.78 -21.59
CA GLU A 93 -28.37 18.33 -21.46
C GLU A 93 -27.46 19.41 -20.83
N CYS A 94 -27.82 19.90 -19.64
CA CYS A 94 -27.00 20.85 -18.88
C CYS A 94 -27.16 20.63 -17.38
N CYS A 95 -26.77 19.46 -16.84
CA CYS A 95 -26.67 19.28 -15.38
C CYS A 95 -25.80 18.10 -14.91
N VAL A 96 -24.62 17.87 -15.49
CA VAL A 96 -23.50 17.26 -14.73
C VAL A 96 -22.18 17.89 -15.19
N GLY A 97 -21.62 18.79 -14.38
CA GLY A 97 -20.25 19.31 -14.56
C GLY A 97 -20.09 20.67 -15.27
N CYS A 98 -21.15 21.48 -15.42
CA CYS A 98 -21.00 22.80 -16.03
C CYS A 98 -20.34 23.81 -15.07
N ASN A 99 -19.12 24.23 -15.44
CA ASN A 99 -18.42 25.38 -14.89
C ASN A 99 -19.00 26.64 -15.55
N ASP A 100 -19.73 27.47 -14.77
CA ASP A 100 -20.21 28.86 -14.99
C ASP A 100 -20.74 29.38 -16.36
N ASP A 101 -20.74 28.62 -17.46
CA ASP A 101 -21.19 29.10 -18.78
C ASP A 101 -22.33 28.24 -19.39
N CYS A 102 -23.28 27.77 -18.57
CA CYS A 102 -24.53 27.18 -19.08
C CYS A 102 -25.50 28.30 -19.49
N SER A 103 -25.68 28.50 -20.80
CA SER A 103 -26.48 29.59 -21.39
C SER A 103 -28.01 29.50 -21.13
N THR A 104 -28.47 28.47 -20.41
CA THR A 104 -29.89 28.26 -20.04
C THR A 104 -30.19 28.45 -18.56
N CYS A 105 -29.21 28.71 -17.68
CA CYS A 105 -29.43 28.85 -16.24
C CYS A 105 -29.94 30.23 -15.75
N GLY A 106 -30.51 31.07 -16.62
CA GLY A 106 -30.84 32.45 -16.24
C GLY A 106 -31.97 33.11 -17.01
N GLN A 107 -32.99 32.36 -17.44
CA GLN A 107 -34.18 32.98 -18.03
C GLN A 107 -35.45 32.40 -17.38
N GLU A 108 -36.09 33.23 -16.56
CA GLU A 108 -37.56 33.20 -16.37
C GLU A 108 -38.27 33.58 -17.67
#